data_AF-A0A3M4YYA1-F1
#
_entry.id   AF-A0A3M4YYA1-F1
#
_cell.length_a   1.000
_cell.length_b   1.000
_cell.length_c   1.000
_cell.angle_alpha   90.00
_cell.angle_beta   90.00
_cell.angle_gamma   90.00
#
_symmetry.space_group_name_H-M   'P 1'
#
loop_
_entity.id
_entity.type
_entity.pdbx_description
1 polymer ?
#
loop_
_entity_poly.entity_id
_entity_poly.type
_entity_poly.pdbx_seq_one_letter_code
_entity_poly.pdbx_strand_id
1 'polypeptide(L)'
;MNLDEIPVAALLALAVSLFGLWRAERAQGRSRAAERFLLQQTVLLKVEAARSEWYALERENNTLILRLSLDSGLQPELRAIASDYLKGQKEFLAMCIADATACAENVFANGTKFSEKKCRDDLRLIELSLEKLRRNQGVSERKFDELMQQAAAHG
;
A
#
# COMPACT_ATOMS: atom_id res chain seq x y z
N MET A 1 -5.72 7.86 -61.00
CA MET A 1 -4.28 7.94 -60.66
C MET A 1 -3.67 6.62 -61.10
N ASN A 2 -2.89 6.62 -62.19
CA ASN A 2 -2.33 5.40 -62.76
C ASN A 2 -1.14 4.95 -61.90
N LEU A 3 -1.20 3.73 -61.37
CA LEU A 3 -0.14 3.15 -60.54
C LEU A 3 1.14 2.83 -61.35
N ASP A 4 1.05 2.83 -62.69
CA ASP A 4 2.13 2.46 -63.62
C ASP A 4 3.24 3.53 -63.77
N GLU A 5 3.03 4.76 -63.32
CA GLU A 5 4.04 5.84 -63.38
C GLU A 5 4.86 5.97 -62.09
N ILE A 6 4.54 5.20 -61.05
CA ILE A 6 5.25 5.30 -59.78
C ILE A 6 6.54 4.47 -59.87
N PRO A 7 7.73 5.09 -59.75
CA PRO A 7 8.98 4.34 -59.81
C PRO A 7 9.00 3.29 -58.69
N VAL A 8 9.35 2.06 -59.03
CA VAL A 8 9.39 0.90 -58.09
C VAL A 8 10.21 1.23 -56.83
N ALA A 9 11.26 2.03 -56.97
CA ALA A 9 12.06 2.53 -55.86
C ALA A 9 11.25 3.39 -54.86
N ALA A 10 10.31 4.21 -55.32
CA ALA A 10 9.43 4.99 -54.46
C ALA A 10 8.41 4.10 -53.73
N LEU A 11 7.88 3.07 -54.39
CA LEU A 11 7.00 2.07 -53.73
C LEU A 11 7.75 1.29 -52.65
N LEU A 12 8.99 0.87 -52.93
CA LEU A 12 9.85 0.19 -51.95
C LEU A 12 10.20 1.10 -50.77
N ALA A 13 10.56 2.36 -51.02
CA ALA A 13 10.86 3.33 -49.97
C ALA A 13 9.63 3.58 -49.06
N LEU A 14 8.43 3.62 -49.64
CA LEU A 14 7.17 3.80 -48.91
C LEU A 14 6.83 2.56 -48.07
N ALA A 15 7.03 1.36 -48.61
CA ALA A 15 6.86 0.10 -47.87
C ALA A 15 7.84 -0.01 -46.68
N VAL A 16 9.12 0.35 -46.87
CA VAL A 16 10.13 0.37 -45.79
C VAL A 16 9.76 1.39 -44.73
N SER A 17 9.27 2.57 -45.13
CA SER A 17 8.85 3.64 -44.21
C SER A 17 7.63 3.22 -43.38
N LEU A 18 6.62 2.60 -44.00
CA LEU A 18 5.45 2.06 -43.30
C LEU A 18 5.83 0.92 -42.35
N PHE A 19 6.74 0.04 -42.77
CA PHE A 19 7.24 -1.04 -41.91
C PHE A 19 8.03 -0.51 -40.71
N GLY A 20 8.86 0.52 -40.93
CA GLY A 20 9.56 1.25 -39.87
C GLY A 20 8.61 1.90 -38.87
N LEU A 21 7.58 2.59 -39.38
CA LEU A 21 6.54 3.21 -38.56
C LEU A 21 5.77 2.16 -37.73
N TRP A 22 5.34 1.07 -38.36
CA TRP A 22 4.64 -0.02 -37.68
C TRP A 22 5.49 -0.69 -36.58
N ARG A 23 6.80 -0.88 -36.83
CA ARG A 23 7.71 -1.38 -35.80
C ARG A 23 7.88 -0.38 -34.66
N ALA A 24 8.00 0.91 -34.96
CA ALA A 24 8.12 1.96 -33.96
C ALA A 24 6.86 2.05 -33.08
N GLU A 25 5.67 2.00 -33.69
CA GLU A 25 4.39 1.97 -32.97
C GLU A 25 4.28 0.73 -32.07
N ARG A 26 4.69 -0.45 -32.56
CA ARG A 26 4.70 -1.66 -31.74
C ARG A 26 5.70 -1.60 -30.59
N ALA A 27 6.89 -1.06 -30.83
CA ALA A 27 7.89 -0.86 -29.77
C ALA A 27 7.37 0.11 -28.70
N GLN A 28 6.76 1.22 -29.11
CA GLN A 28 6.20 2.22 -28.21
C GLN A 28 4.99 1.69 -27.43
N GLY A 29 4.12 0.89 -28.08
CA GLY A 29 3.00 0.20 -27.43
C GLY A 29 3.47 -0.79 -26.36
N ARG A 30 4.53 -1.55 -26.64
CA ARG A 30 5.16 -2.46 -25.66
C ARG A 30 5.77 -1.71 -24.48
N SER A 31 6.45 -0.58 -24.72
CA SER A 31 7.00 0.27 -23.64
C SER A 31 5.91 0.76 -22.70
N ARG A 32 4.82 1.32 -23.24
CA ARG A 32 3.69 1.81 -22.44
C ARG A 32 3.00 0.69 -21.65
N ALA A 33 2.91 -0.52 -22.21
CA ALA A 33 2.36 -1.66 -21.50
C ALA A 33 3.28 -2.11 -20.35
N ALA A 34 4.60 -2.13 -20.56
CA ALA A 34 5.58 -2.46 -19.54
C ALA A 34 5.59 -1.44 -18.39
N GLU A 35 5.55 -0.15 -18.70
CA GLU A 35 5.48 0.93 -17.69
C GLU A 35 4.21 0.82 -16.83
N ARG A 36 3.05 0.53 -17.44
CA ARG A 36 1.81 0.31 -16.71
C ARG A 36 1.88 -0.91 -15.80
N PHE A 37 2.44 -2.00 -16.29
CA PHE A 37 2.62 -3.21 -15.50
C PHE A 37 3.53 -2.96 -14.29
N LEU A 38 4.64 -2.24 -14.48
CA LEU A 38 5.54 -1.84 -13.40
C LEU A 38 4.84 -0.95 -12.36
N LEU A 39 4.03 0.02 -12.81
CA LEU A 39 3.24 0.86 -11.90
C LEU A 39 2.25 0.03 -11.08
N GLN A 40 1.56 -0.93 -11.70
CA GLN A 40 0.62 -1.82 -11.01
C GLN A 40 1.32 -2.71 -9.98
N GLN A 41 2.46 -3.30 -10.33
CA GLN A 41 3.27 -4.06 -9.39
C GLN A 41 3.75 -3.18 -8.22
N THR A 42 4.12 -1.94 -8.50
CA THR A 42 4.53 -0.99 -7.45
C THR A 42 3.39 -0.70 -6.48
N VAL A 43 2.17 -0.45 -7.00
CA VAL A 43 0.97 -0.27 -6.16
C VAL A 43 0.78 -1.49 -5.26
N LEU A 44 0.76 -2.69 -5.85
CA LEU A 44 0.56 -3.95 -5.11
C LEU A 44 1.59 -4.12 -3.99
N LEU A 45 2.89 -3.92 -4.29
CA LEU A 45 3.96 -4.02 -3.30
C LEU A 45 3.79 -3.01 -2.16
N LYS A 46 3.36 -1.79 -2.47
CA LYS A 46 3.12 -0.74 -1.46
C LYS A 46 1.90 -1.03 -0.61
N VAL A 47 0.81 -1.54 -1.19
CA VAL A 47 -0.37 -1.97 -0.42
C VAL A 47 0.01 -3.11 0.53
N GLU A 48 0.74 -4.10 0.04
CA GLU A 48 1.20 -5.22 0.86
C GLU A 48 2.15 -4.77 1.98
N ALA A 49 3.04 -3.82 1.70
CA ALA A 49 3.86 -3.20 2.73
C ALA A 49 3.00 -2.51 3.79
N ALA A 50 1.98 -1.72 3.40
CA ALA A 50 1.09 -1.06 4.35
C ALA A 50 0.33 -2.07 5.21
N ARG A 51 -0.18 -3.14 4.58
CA ARG A 51 -0.86 -4.24 5.28
C ARG A 51 0.07 -4.92 6.30
N SER A 52 1.31 -5.19 5.94
CA SER A 52 2.30 -5.76 6.86
C SER A 52 2.57 -4.86 8.06
N GLU A 53 2.64 -3.54 7.85
CA GLU A 53 2.84 -2.56 8.93
C GLU A 53 1.64 -2.52 9.89
N TRP A 54 0.40 -2.58 9.37
CA TRP A 54 -0.80 -2.69 10.21
C TRP A 54 -0.78 -3.95 11.08
N TYR A 55 -0.41 -5.10 10.50
CA TYR A 55 -0.26 -6.34 11.26
C TYR A 55 0.86 -6.28 12.30
N ALA A 56 1.93 -5.53 12.05
CA ALA A 56 2.99 -5.33 13.04
C ALA A 56 2.46 -4.56 14.27
N LEU A 57 1.71 -3.48 14.05
CA LEU A 57 1.06 -2.71 15.13
C LEU A 57 0.02 -3.55 15.90
N GLU A 58 -0.73 -4.41 15.20
CA GLU A 58 -1.67 -5.33 15.85
C GLU A 58 -0.95 -6.31 16.79
N ARG A 59 0.19 -6.87 16.37
CA ARG A 59 1.02 -7.74 17.22
C ARG A 59 1.59 -6.99 18.41
N GLU A 60 2.06 -5.76 18.23
CA GLU A 60 2.52 -4.90 19.32
C GLU A 60 1.40 -4.70 20.34
N ASN A 61 0.20 -4.29 19.88
CA ASN A 61 -0.95 -4.09 20.75
C ASN A 61 -1.37 -5.38 21.49
N ASN A 62 -1.40 -6.53 20.81
CA ASN A 62 -1.68 -7.81 21.45
C ASN A 62 -0.62 -8.20 22.51
N THR A 63 0.64 -7.83 22.29
CA THR A 63 1.72 -8.03 23.27
C THR A 63 1.49 -7.16 24.51
N LEU A 64 1.07 -5.91 24.34
CA LEU A 64 0.72 -5.00 25.44
C LEU A 64 -0.50 -5.50 26.22
N ILE A 65 -1.53 -6.03 25.53
CA ILE A 65 -2.70 -6.65 26.18
C ILE A 65 -2.26 -7.83 27.04
N LEU A 66 -1.38 -8.70 26.51
CA LEU A 66 -0.83 -9.82 27.27
C LEU A 66 -0.04 -9.34 28.48
N ARG A 67 0.83 -8.33 28.32
CA ARG A 67 1.61 -7.74 29.41
C ARG A 67 0.71 -7.19 30.53
N LEU A 68 -0.34 -6.45 30.16
CA LEU A 68 -1.34 -5.95 31.11
C LEU A 68 -2.07 -7.09 31.85
N SER A 69 -2.36 -8.20 31.16
CA SER A 69 -3.04 -9.36 31.77
C SER A 69 -2.17 -10.10 32.77
N LEU A 70 -0.85 -10.06 32.60
CA LEU A 70 0.12 -10.72 33.47
C LEU A 70 0.51 -9.85 34.68
N ASP A 71 0.30 -8.53 34.60
CA ASP A 71 0.61 -7.61 35.68
C ASP A 71 -0.50 -7.62 36.74
N SER A 72 -0.34 -8.44 37.77
CA SER A 72 -1.26 -8.59 38.90
C SER A 72 -1.17 -7.45 39.92
N GLY A 73 -0.08 -6.67 39.93
CA GLY A 73 0.18 -5.61 40.91
C GLY A 73 -0.49 -4.27 40.58
N LEU A 74 -1.02 -4.12 39.37
CA LEU A 74 -1.62 -2.87 38.91
C LEU A 74 -2.94 -2.55 39.62
N GLN A 75 -3.13 -1.28 40.01
CA GLN A 75 -4.38 -0.78 40.59
C GLN A 75 -5.56 -1.03 39.63
N PRO A 76 -6.75 -1.44 40.14
CA PRO A 76 -7.89 -1.80 39.31
C PRO A 76 -8.35 -0.72 38.33
N GLU A 77 -8.34 0.55 38.75
CA GLU A 77 -8.77 1.69 37.93
C GLU A 77 -7.80 1.94 36.76
N LEU A 78 -6.50 1.93 37.02
CA LEU A 78 -5.46 2.04 35.99
C LEU A 78 -5.48 0.85 35.02
N ARG A 79 -5.73 -0.36 35.53
CA ARG A 79 -5.92 -1.55 34.69
C ARG A 79 -7.12 -1.39 33.75
N ALA A 80 -8.23 -0.82 34.23
CA ALA A 80 -9.40 -0.56 33.39
C ALA A 80 -9.09 0.44 32.27
N ILE A 81 -8.45 1.57 32.60
CA ILE A 81 -8.06 2.61 31.62
C ILE A 81 -7.12 2.04 30.55
N ALA A 82 -6.08 1.32 30.96
CA ALA A 82 -5.12 0.71 30.04
C ALA A 82 -5.79 -0.36 29.16
N SER A 83 -6.68 -1.17 29.74
CA SER A 83 -7.47 -2.17 29.01
C SER A 83 -8.35 -1.51 27.95
N ASP A 84 -9.08 -0.46 28.30
CA ASP A 84 -10.00 0.21 27.38
C ASP A 84 -9.26 0.89 26.22
N TYR A 85 -8.10 1.51 26.51
CA TYR A 85 -7.22 2.04 25.48
C TYR A 85 -6.75 0.95 24.50
N LEU A 86 -6.24 -0.18 24.99
CA LEU A 86 -5.73 -1.25 24.15
C LEU A 86 -6.84 -1.97 23.36
N LYS A 87 -8.05 -2.09 23.93
CA LYS A 87 -9.23 -2.60 23.22
C LYS A 87 -9.66 -1.66 22.10
N GLY A 88 -9.76 -0.35 22.36
CA GLY A 88 -10.07 0.63 21.34
C GLY A 88 -9.03 0.64 20.20
N GLN A 89 -7.75 0.49 20.53
CA GLN A 89 -6.72 0.30 19.52
C GLN A 89 -6.89 -0.97 18.69
N LYS A 90 -7.25 -2.09 19.33
CA LYS A 90 -7.46 -3.37 18.65
C LYS A 90 -8.58 -3.26 17.62
N GLU A 91 -9.70 -2.65 17.98
CA GLU A 91 -10.83 -2.42 17.07
C GLU A 91 -10.45 -1.51 15.90
N PHE A 92 -9.73 -0.41 16.20
CA PHE A 92 -9.23 0.49 15.17
C PHE A 92 -8.28 -0.21 14.18
N LEU A 93 -7.30 -0.96 14.69
CA LEU A 93 -6.36 -1.71 13.86
C LEU A 93 -7.05 -2.78 13.01
N ALA A 94 -8.05 -3.48 13.57
CA ALA A 94 -8.83 -4.46 12.82
C ALA A 94 -9.56 -3.83 11.63
N MET A 95 -10.16 -2.65 11.80
CA MET A 95 -10.78 -1.90 10.69
C MET A 95 -9.74 -1.51 9.63
N CYS A 96 -8.58 -0.97 10.04
CA CYS A 96 -7.53 -0.57 9.12
C CYS A 96 -6.96 -1.76 8.32
N ILE A 97 -6.82 -2.93 8.95
CA ILE A 97 -6.39 -4.17 8.29
C ILE A 97 -7.44 -4.62 7.27
N ALA A 98 -8.73 -4.56 7.63
CA ALA A 98 -9.82 -4.90 6.71
C ALA A 98 -9.82 -3.98 5.48
N ASP A 99 -9.70 -2.67 5.69
CA ASP A 99 -9.64 -1.68 4.60
C ASP A 99 -8.41 -1.90 3.71
N ALA A 100 -7.23 -2.13 4.31
CA ALA A 100 -6.01 -2.43 3.57
C ALA A 100 -6.13 -3.73 2.76
N THR A 101 -6.80 -4.74 3.31
CA THR A 101 -7.04 -6.03 2.63
C THR A 101 -8.01 -5.86 1.47
N ALA A 102 -9.12 -5.15 1.66
CA ALA A 102 -10.07 -4.83 0.59
C ALA A 102 -9.40 -4.00 -0.52
N CYS A 103 -8.50 -3.08 -0.17
CA CYS A 103 -7.69 -2.35 -1.14
C CYS A 103 -6.79 -3.29 -1.94
N ALA A 104 -6.04 -4.19 -1.28
CA ALA A 104 -5.16 -5.16 -1.93
C ALA A 104 -5.93 -6.07 -2.90
N GLU A 105 -7.07 -6.60 -2.45
CA GLU A 105 -7.94 -7.46 -3.26
C GLU A 105 -8.51 -6.72 -4.46
N ASN A 106 -8.92 -5.45 -4.29
CA ASN A 106 -9.42 -4.64 -5.40
C ASN A 106 -8.32 -4.36 -6.44
N VAL A 107 -7.10 -4.04 -5.99
CA VAL A 107 -5.95 -3.85 -6.90
C VAL A 107 -5.62 -5.16 -7.63
N PHE A 108 -5.65 -6.29 -6.94
CA PHE A 108 -5.39 -7.61 -7.54
C PHE A 108 -6.47 -8.01 -8.56
N ALA A 109 -7.75 -7.89 -8.20
CA ALA A 109 -8.88 -8.29 -9.03
C ALA A 109 -9.08 -7.37 -10.25
N ASN A 110 -8.80 -6.08 -10.11
CA ASN A 110 -9.00 -5.09 -11.18
C ASN A 110 -7.70 -4.64 -11.84
N GLY A 111 -6.55 -5.30 -11.59
CA GLY A 111 -5.23 -4.89 -12.05
C GLY A 111 -5.17 -4.54 -13.55
N THR A 112 -5.88 -5.27 -14.41
CA THR A 112 -5.93 -5.01 -15.86
C THR A 112 -6.77 -3.79 -16.28
N LYS A 113 -7.62 -3.27 -15.38
CA LYS A 113 -8.53 -2.13 -15.60
C LYS A 113 -8.04 -0.82 -14.97
N PHE A 114 -6.93 -0.83 -14.22
CA PHE A 114 -6.41 0.40 -13.63
C PHE A 114 -5.78 1.31 -14.68
N SER A 115 -6.28 2.54 -14.76
CA SER A 115 -5.62 3.59 -15.52
C SER A 115 -4.35 4.05 -14.79
N GLU A 116 -3.37 4.55 -15.55
CA GLU A 116 -2.12 5.09 -15.00
C GLU A 116 -2.37 6.18 -13.95
N LYS A 117 -3.38 7.03 -14.19
CA LYS A 117 -3.82 8.06 -13.24
C LYS A 117 -4.26 7.44 -11.92
N LYS A 118 -5.12 6.41 -11.97
CA LYS A 118 -5.62 5.74 -10.77
C LYS A 118 -4.49 5.08 -9.98
N CYS A 119 -3.54 4.42 -10.65
CA CYS A 119 -2.36 3.86 -9.99
C CYS A 119 -1.53 4.92 -9.25
N ARG A 120 -1.35 6.12 -9.84
CA ARG A 120 -0.61 7.21 -9.18
C ARG A 120 -1.36 7.79 -7.99
N ASP A 121 -2.67 7.97 -8.11
CA ASP A 121 -3.51 8.48 -7.03
C ASP A 121 -3.50 7.49 -5.84
N ASP A 122 -3.64 6.20 -6.10
CA ASP A 122 -3.56 5.15 -5.09
C ASP A 122 -2.17 5.10 -4.42
N LEU A 123 -1.09 5.15 -5.21
CA LEU A 123 0.27 5.20 -4.69
C LEU A 123 0.47 6.35 -3.70
N ARG A 124 -0.02 7.54 -4.04
CA ARG A 124 0.11 8.73 -3.17
C ARG A 124 -0.60 8.53 -1.83
N LEU A 125 -1.79 7.93 -1.83
CA LEU A 125 -2.54 7.64 -0.60
C LEU A 125 -1.85 6.57 0.25
N ILE A 126 -1.36 5.50 -0.39
CA ILE A 126 -0.67 4.40 0.30
C ILE A 126 0.65 4.88 0.89
N GLU A 127 1.43 5.68 0.16
CA GLU A 127 2.70 6.23 0.65
C GLU A 127 2.51 7.16 1.84
N LEU A 128 1.50 8.02 1.81
CA LEU A 128 1.14 8.86 2.96
C LEU A 128 0.77 8.02 4.18
N SER A 129 0.01 6.94 3.95
CA SER A 129 -0.42 6.02 5.01
C SER A 129 0.77 5.28 5.61
N LEU A 130 1.68 4.78 4.77
CA LEU A 130 2.93 4.15 5.18
C LEU A 130 3.82 5.08 5.99
N GLU A 131 3.93 6.34 5.60
CA GLU A 131 4.73 7.31 6.34
C GLU A 131 4.13 7.59 7.73
N LYS A 132 2.80 7.74 7.82
CA LYS A 132 2.11 7.88 9.11
C LYS A 132 2.29 6.64 9.99
N LEU A 133 2.19 5.45 9.41
CA LEU A 133 2.38 4.18 10.12
C LEU A 133 3.78 4.09 10.72
N ARG A 134 4.81 4.35 9.92
CA ARG A 134 6.21 4.32 10.38
C ARG A 134 6.48 5.32 11.49
N ARG A 135 5.89 6.52 11.41
CA ARG A 135 6.01 7.54 12.46
C ARG A 135 5.29 7.16 13.76
N ASN A 136 4.25 6.33 13.65
CA ASN A 136 3.42 5.91 14.78
C ASN A 136 3.87 4.57 15.41
N GLN A 137 4.86 3.89 14.84
CA GLN A 137 5.47 2.71 15.47
C GLN A 137 6.00 3.06 16.87
N GLY A 138 5.67 2.23 17.86
CA GLY A 138 6.08 2.42 19.25
C GLY A 138 5.38 3.56 20.01
N VAL A 139 4.42 4.27 19.39
CA VAL A 139 3.59 5.26 20.12
C VAL A 139 2.70 4.55 21.14
N SER A 140 2.17 3.39 20.79
CA SER A 140 1.35 2.57 21.67
C SER A 140 2.15 2.05 22.86
N GLU A 141 3.35 1.51 22.60
CA GLU A 141 4.29 1.09 23.66
C GLU A 141 4.66 2.24 24.60
N ARG A 142 5.05 3.42 24.08
CA ARG A 142 5.37 4.59 24.91
C ARG A 142 4.20 5.02 25.79
N LYS A 143 3.01 5.13 25.22
CA LYS A 143 1.82 5.56 25.96
C LYS A 143 1.41 4.52 27.01
N PHE A 144 1.60 3.24 26.71
CA PHE A 144 1.42 2.18 27.70
C PHE A 144 2.43 2.30 28.83
N ASP A 145 3.73 2.45 28.54
CA ASP A 145 4.76 2.61 29.56
C ASP A 145 4.55 3.88 30.40
N GLU A 146 4.08 4.99 29.81
CA GLU A 146 3.70 6.21 30.54
C GLU A 146 2.57 5.93 31.56
N LEU A 147 1.52 5.21 31.15
CA LEU A 147 0.43 4.83 32.04
C LEU A 147 0.92 3.90 33.17
N MET A 148 1.84 2.99 32.86
CA MET A 148 2.44 2.09 33.85
C MET A 148 3.37 2.84 34.83
N GLN A 149 4.13 3.84 34.35
CA GLN A 149 4.98 4.68 35.20
C GLN A 149 4.15 5.58 36.13
N GLN A 150 3.05 6.16 35.62
CA GLN A 150 2.10 6.90 36.46
C GLN A 150 1.49 5.99 37.54
N ALA A 151 1.16 4.75 37.20
CA ALA A 151 0.70 3.77 38.17
C ALA A 151 1.75 3.46 39.25
N ALA A 152 3.03 3.32 38.88
CA ALA A 152 4.12 3.07 39.81
C ALA A 152 4.46 4.27 40.71
N ALA A 153 4.19 5.50 40.25
CA ALA A 153 4.41 6.72 41.05
C ALA A 153 3.27 7.02 42.04
N HIS A 154 2.11 6.41 41.85
CA HIS A 154 0.90 6.60 42.67
C HIS A 154 0.50 5.36 43.49
N GLY A 155 1.29 4.28 43.45
CA GLY A 155 1.16 3.09 44.30
C GLY A 155 2.18 3.10 45.45
#